data_AF-A0A0U5EWA8-F1
#
_entry.id   AF-A0A0U5EWA8-F1
#
_cell.length_a   1.000
_cell.length_b   1.000
_cell.length_c   1.000
_cell.angle_alpha   90.00
_cell.angle_beta   90.00
_cell.angle_gamma   90.00
#
_symmetry.space_group_name_H-M   'P 1'
#
loop_
_entity.id
_entity.type
_entity.pdbx_description
1 polymer ?
#
loop_
_entity_poly.entity_id
_entity_poly.type
_entity_poly.pdbx_seq_one_letter_code
_entity_poly.pdbx_strand_id
1 'polypeptide(L)'
;MGIRDQGRLVAMAGERLKPGNFTEVSGVCTHPDYRGRGYARFLMRVVARRILARGEQPFLHSYSSNMAAIALYAALGFEPHQTITATVIRKA
;
A
#
# COMPACT_ATOMS: atom_id res chain seq x y z
N MET A 1 -0.20 0.44 11.01
CA MET A 1 -0.45 -0.87 11.67
C MET A 1 0.57 -1.89 11.16
N GLY A 2 0.89 -2.92 11.94
CA GLY A 2 1.99 -3.80 11.59
C GLY A 2 1.98 -5.16 12.28
N ILE A 3 2.80 -6.06 11.75
CA ILE A 3 3.02 -7.42 12.25
C ILE A 3 4.32 -7.42 13.04
N ARG A 4 4.29 -8.02 14.24
CA ARG A 4 5.47 -8.21 15.08
C ARG A 4 5.83 -9.69 15.17
N ASP A 5 7.12 -9.98 15.14
CA ASP A 5 7.69 -11.29 15.44
C ASP A 5 8.66 -11.11 16.61
N GLN A 6 8.47 -11.86 17.70
CA GLN A 6 9.21 -11.72 18.96
C GLN A 6 9.39 -10.25 19.41
N GLY A 7 8.32 -9.46 19.33
CA GLY A 7 8.33 -8.04 19.70
C GLY A 7 8.91 -7.08 18.65
N ARG A 8 9.67 -7.56 17.66
CA ARG A 8 10.21 -6.75 16.57
C ARG A 8 9.15 -6.49 15.50
N LEU A 9 9.04 -5.24 15.01
CA LEU A 9 8.17 -4.91 13.87
C LEU A 9 8.79 -5.43 12.57
N VAL A 10 8.09 -6.33 11.88
CA VAL A 10 8.61 -7.02 10.67
C VAL A 10 7.86 -6.67 9.40
N ALA A 11 6.65 -6.12 9.50
CA ALA A 11 5.92 -5.56 8.38
C ALA A 11 4.96 -4.47 8.84
N MET A 12 4.71 -3.47 7.99
CA MET A 12 3.72 -2.43 8.26
C MET A 12 3.02 -1.95 6.99
N ALA A 13 1.83 -1.37 7.20
CA ALA A 13 1.06 -0.61 6.23
C ALA A 13 0.21 0.44 6.97
N GLY A 14 -0.21 1.48 6.26
CA GLY A 14 -1.04 2.53 6.83
C GLY A 14 -1.77 3.33 5.76
N GLU A 15 -2.26 4.49 6.17
CA GLU A 15 -2.96 5.44 5.33
C GLU A 15 -2.10 6.70 5.16
N ARG A 16 -2.25 7.44 4.06
CA ARG A 16 -1.53 8.72 3.86
C ARG A 16 -2.42 9.82 3.28
N LEU A 17 -2.51 9.96 1.96
CA LEU A 17 -3.30 11.03 1.32
C LEU A 17 -4.80 10.77 1.45
N LYS A 18 -5.61 11.84 1.58
CA LYS A 18 -7.08 11.77 1.68
C LYS A 18 -7.82 12.79 0.79
N PRO A 19 -7.70 12.71 -0.55
CA PRO A 19 -8.38 13.65 -1.44
C PRO A 19 -9.86 13.28 -1.65
N GLY A 20 -10.78 14.19 -1.33
CA GLY A 20 -12.22 13.96 -1.52
C GLY A 20 -12.70 12.74 -0.73
N ASN A 21 -13.37 11.80 -1.41
CA ASN A 21 -13.81 10.54 -0.79
C ASN A 21 -12.77 9.40 -0.88
N PHE A 22 -11.52 9.69 -1.26
CA PHE A 22 -10.47 8.69 -1.40
C PHE A 22 -9.52 8.70 -0.20
N THR A 23 -9.00 7.52 0.15
CA THR A 23 -7.90 7.38 1.13
C THR A 23 -6.80 6.47 0.59
N GLU A 24 -5.56 6.95 0.66
CA GLU A 24 -4.40 6.27 0.09
C GLU A 24 -3.91 5.16 1.03
N VAL A 25 -3.80 3.93 0.53
CA VAL A 25 -3.02 2.86 1.17
C VAL A 25 -1.54 3.14 0.92
N SER A 26 -0.78 3.35 1.99
CA SER A 26 0.62 3.75 1.89
C SER A 26 1.50 3.11 2.97
N GLY A 27 2.81 3.35 2.91
CA GLY A 27 3.77 2.84 3.88
C GLY A 27 3.82 1.31 3.97
N VAL A 28 3.56 0.62 2.86
CA VAL A 28 3.60 -0.84 2.79
C VAL A 28 5.05 -1.30 2.68
N CYS A 29 5.57 -1.90 3.75
CA CYS A 29 6.91 -2.47 3.72
C CYS A 29 6.98 -3.75 4.57
N THR A 30 7.92 -4.61 4.22
CA THR A 30 8.21 -5.86 4.93
C THR A 30 9.73 -6.00 5.02
N HIS A 31 10.21 -6.30 6.22
CA HIS A 31 11.61 -6.57 6.49
C HIS A 31 12.13 -7.64 5.51
N PRO A 32 13.35 -7.50 4.95
CA PRO A 32 13.87 -8.43 3.94
C PRO A 32 13.71 -9.91 4.30
N ASP A 33 14.09 -10.29 5.52
CA ASP A 33 14.03 -11.68 6.02
C ASP A 33 12.61 -12.24 6.23
N TYR A 34 11.60 -11.38 6.10
CA TYR A 34 10.18 -11.70 6.31
C TYR A 34 9.36 -11.58 5.03
N ARG A 35 9.99 -11.32 3.88
CA ARG A 35 9.34 -11.30 2.57
C ARG A 35 8.89 -12.72 2.16
N GLY A 36 7.98 -12.81 1.20
CA GLY A 36 7.41 -14.08 0.73
C GLY A 36 6.38 -14.73 1.66
N ARG A 37 6.12 -14.18 2.85
CA ARG A 37 5.19 -14.72 3.85
C ARG A 37 3.76 -14.17 3.77
N GLY A 38 3.44 -13.40 2.72
CA GLY A 38 2.10 -12.82 2.53
C GLY A 38 1.76 -11.60 3.40
N TYR A 39 2.69 -11.08 4.20
CA TYR A 39 2.45 -9.96 5.13
C TYR A 39 1.95 -8.67 4.46
N ALA A 40 2.55 -8.26 3.35
CA ALA A 40 2.09 -7.09 2.61
C ALA A 40 0.63 -7.25 2.16
N ARG A 41 0.29 -8.41 1.57
CA ARG A 41 -1.08 -8.74 1.15
C ARG A 41 -2.07 -8.65 2.32
N PHE A 42 -1.73 -9.25 3.45
CA PHE A 42 -2.58 -9.23 4.64
C PHE A 42 -2.81 -7.80 5.14
N LEU A 43 -1.73 -7.05 5.37
CA LEU A 43 -1.81 -5.70 5.90
C LEU A 43 -2.59 -4.76 4.98
N MET A 44 -2.37 -4.84 3.66
CA MET A 44 -3.13 -4.07 2.68
C MET A 44 -4.63 -4.40 2.70
N ARG A 45 -5.02 -5.67 2.80
CA ARG A 45 -6.44 -6.06 2.93
C ARG A 45 -7.07 -5.43 4.15
N VAL A 46 -6.37 -5.41 5.28
CA VAL A 46 -6.93 -4.84 6.51
C VAL A 46 -7.04 -3.31 6.40
N VAL A 47 -6.03 -2.63 5.85
CA VAL A 47 -6.12 -1.17 5.62
C VAL A 47 -7.24 -0.83 4.64
N ALA A 48 -7.31 -1.50 3.49
CA ALA A 48 -8.37 -1.27 2.50
C ALA A 48 -9.76 -1.53 3.07
N ARG A 49 -9.95 -2.61 3.85
CA ARG A 49 -11.22 -2.88 4.54
C ARG A 49 -11.59 -1.78 5.53
N ARG A 50 -10.63 -1.21 6.26
CA ARG A 50 -10.90 -0.11 7.18
C ARG A 50 -11.32 1.17 6.45
N ILE A 51 -10.70 1.45 5.30
CA ILE A 51 -11.09 2.57 4.43
C ILE A 51 -12.53 2.36 3.95
N LEU A 52 -12.83 1.20 3.37
CA LEU A 52 -14.17 0.86 2.87
C LEU A 52 -15.25 0.90 3.97
N ALA A 53 -14.92 0.44 5.18
CA ALA A 53 -15.86 0.46 6.31
C ALA A 53 -16.26 1.88 6.75
N ARG A 54 -15.49 2.91 6.38
CA ARG A 54 -15.82 4.32 6.62
C ARG A 54 -16.57 4.98 5.44
N GLY A 55 -16.89 4.24 4.38
CA GLY A 55 -17.52 4.77 3.17
C GLY A 55 -16.55 5.47 2.21
N GLU A 56 -15.24 5.34 2.45
CA GLU A 56 -14.18 5.93 1.62
C GLU A 56 -13.69 4.93 0.55
N GLN A 57 -13.14 5.44 -0.55
CA GLN A 57 -12.57 4.65 -1.62
C GLN A 57 -11.05 4.47 -1.44
N PRO A 58 -10.53 3.24 -1.27
CA PRO A 58 -9.10 3.01 -1.21
C PRO A 58 -8.43 3.24 -2.58
N PHE A 59 -7.29 3.92 -2.58
CA PHE A 59 -6.43 4.04 -3.76
C PHE A 59 -4.95 3.95 -3.37
N LEU A 60 -4.05 3.80 -4.34
CA LEU A 60 -2.61 3.82 -4.14
C LEU A 60 -1.90 4.14 -5.46
N HIS A 61 -0.61 4.45 -5.36
CA HIS A 61 0.27 4.60 -6.51
C HIS A 61 1.29 3.47 -6.55
N SER A 62 1.59 2.98 -7.76
CA SER A 62 2.68 2.06 -8.02
C SER A 62 3.63 2.67 -9.03
N TYR A 63 4.93 2.41 -8.88
CA TYR A 63 5.85 2.61 -10.01
C TYR A 63 5.41 1.72 -11.17
N SER A 64 5.37 2.30 -12.37
CA SER A 64 4.95 1.61 -13.59
C SER A 64 5.83 0.41 -13.94
N SER A 65 7.08 0.37 -13.45
CA SER A 65 8.00 -0.76 -13.62
C SER A 65 7.85 -1.86 -12.57
N ASN A 66 7.08 -1.64 -11.49
CA ASN A 66 6.97 -2.59 -10.39
C ASN A 66 5.86 -3.62 -10.64
N MET A 67 6.09 -4.54 -11.59
CA MET A 67 5.12 -5.55 -12.03
C MET A 67 4.63 -6.44 -10.88
N ALA A 68 5.51 -6.79 -9.94
CA ALA A 68 5.16 -7.62 -8.79
C ALA A 68 4.16 -6.93 -7.86
N ALA A 69 4.34 -5.62 -7.61
CA ALA A 69 3.40 -4.84 -6.81
C ALA A 69 2.06 -4.66 -7.55
N ILE A 70 2.10 -4.36 -8.85
CA ILE A 70 0.89 -4.22 -9.68
C ILE A 70 0.06 -5.52 -9.65
N ALA A 71 0.70 -6.68 -9.85
CA ALA A 71 0.01 -7.97 -9.77
C ALA A 71 -0.56 -8.25 -8.37
N LEU A 72 0.15 -7.87 -7.30
CA LEU A 72 -0.37 -7.95 -5.94
C LEU A 72 -1.62 -7.07 -5.77
N TYR A 73 -1.59 -5.84 -6.26
CA TYR A 73 -2.70 -4.89 -6.14
C TYR A 73 -3.93 -5.36 -6.93
N ALA A 74 -3.73 -5.85 -8.16
CA ALA A 74 -4.80 -6.46 -8.96
C ALA A 74 -5.44 -7.65 -8.23
N ALA A 75 -4.64 -8.54 -7.65
CA ALA A 75 -5.13 -9.67 -6.84
C ALA A 75 -5.81 -9.25 -5.52
N LEU A 76 -5.77 -7.96 -5.17
CA LEU A 76 -6.48 -7.38 -4.03
C LEU A 76 -7.75 -6.61 -4.45
N GLY A 77 -8.06 -6.56 -5.75
CA GLY A 77 -9.22 -5.86 -6.30
C GLY A 77 -8.97 -4.39 -6.64
N PHE A 78 -7.71 -3.94 -6.68
CA PHE A 78 -7.40 -2.62 -7.24
C PHE A 78 -7.35 -2.69 -8.76
N GLU A 79 -7.89 -1.67 -9.42
CA GLU A 79 -7.91 -1.55 -10.86
C GLU A 79 -7.07 -0.34 -11.32
N PRO A 80 -6.45 -0.40 -12.51
CA PRO A 80 -5.79 0.76 -13.09
C PRO A 80 -6.77 1.92 -13.26
N HIS A 81 -6.42 3.09 -12.74
CA HIS A 81 -7.24 4.30 -12.86
C HIS A 81 -6.64 5.30 -13.85
N GLN A 82 -5.37 5.67 -13.66
CA GLN A 82 -4.64 6.61 -14.53
C GLN A 82 -3.13 6.49 -14.31
N THR A 83 -2.34 6.91 -15.29
CA THR A 83 -0.89 7.09 -15.15
C THR A 83 -0.59 8.49 -14.64
N ILE A 84 0.25 8.59 -13.61
CA ILE A 84 0.70 9.87 -13.05
C ILE A 84 2.23 9.96 -13.05
N THR A 85 2.75 11.18 -12.94
CA THR A 85 4.19 11.45 -12.85
C THR A 85 4.55 11.96 -11.46
N ALA A 86 5.46 11.27 -10.78
CA ALA A 86 6.09 11.76 -9.57
C ALA A 86 7.40 12.48 -9.92
N THR A 87 7.42 13.80 -9.79
CA THR A 87 8.61 14.64 -10.05
C THR A 87 9.30 15.00 -8.74
N VAL A 88 10.61 14.73 -8.66
CA VAL A 88 11.45 15.16 -7.52
C VAL A 88 12.25 16.39 -7.95
N ILE A 89 11.94 17.55 -7.37
CA ILE A 89 12.70 18.78 -7.58
C ILE A 89 13.77 18.88 -6.51
N ARG A 90 15.02 19.08 -6.90
CA ARG A 90 16.15 19.30 -5.99
C ARG A 90 16.69 20.71 -6.18
N LYS A 91 17.18 21.30 -5.09
CA LYS A 91 17.96 22.54 -5.17
C LYS A 91 19.28 22.23 -5.88
N ALA A 92 19.74 23.17 -6.71
CA ALA A 92 21.07 23.13 -7.31
C ALA A 92 22.17 23.19 -6.24
#